data_AF-A0A258TIK5-F1
#
_entry.id   AF-A0A258TIK5-F1
#
_cell.length_a   1.000
_cell.length_b   1.000
_cell.length_c   1.000
_cell.angle_alpha   90.00
_cell.angle_beta   90.00
_cell.angle_gamma   90.00
#
_symmetry.space_group_name_H-M   'P 1'
#
loop_
_entity.id
_entity.type
_entity.pdbx_description
1 polymer ?
#
loop_
_entity_poly.entity_id
_entity_poly.type
_entity_poly.pdbx_seq_one_letter_code
_entity_poly.pdbx_strand_id
1 'polypeptide(L)'
;MAPNLSGLDDPDSAAHAWARYRLIMRWMALATCVIVAGAVWLLDLAYGPLSWVAIAAAIGGFGGTAMMTAALMGLVFMSSGSGHDERVSEID
;
A
#
# COMPACT_ATOMS: atom_id res chain seq x y z
N MET A 1 13.24 21.26 28.86
CA MET A 1 13.57 20.29 27.81
C MET A 1 12.53 20.44 26.71
N ALA A 2 12.88 21.06 25.58
CA ALA A 2 11.96 21.11 24.44
C ALA A 2 11.85 19.69 23.85
N PRO A 3 10.67 19.18 23.49
CA PRO A 3 10.55 17.85 22.92
C PRO A 3 11.33 17.79 21.61
N ASN A 4 12.24 16.81 21.50
CA ASN A 4 12.89 16.46 20.24
C ASN A 4 11.85 15.76 19.35
N LEU A 5 11.10 16.54 18.59
CA LEU A 5 10.18 16.03 17.57
C LEU A 5 11.05 15.45 16.44
N SER A 6 11.00 14.14 16.27
CA SER A 6 11.71 13.41 15.22
C SER A 6 10.78 12.33 14.65
N GLY A 7 10.96 11.94 13.39
CA GLY A 7 10.14 10.91 12.75
C GLY A 7 8.76 11.40 12.28
N LEU A 8 7.68 10.70 12.65
CA LEU A 8 6.31 11.09 12.28
C LEU A 8 5.76 12.25 13.12
N ASP A 9 6.43 12.59 14.23
CA ASP A 9 6.06 13.69 15.11
C ASP A 9 6.49 15.06 14.57
N ASP A 10 7.48 15.08 13.66
CA ASP A 10 7.87 16.26 12.90
C ASP A 10 7.05 16.31 11.59
N PRO A 11 6.25 17.37 11.37
CA PRO A 11 5.35 17.47 10.22
C PRO A 11 6.07 17.41 8.87
N ASP A 12 7.31 17.91 8.79
CA ASP A 12 8.05 17.96 7.53
C ASP A 12 8.57 16.56 7.11
N SER A 13 9.12 15.80 8.05
CA SER A 13 9.54 14.41 7.81
C SER A 13 8.35 13.47 7.58
N ALA A 14 7.24 13.66 8.29
CA ALA A 14 6.01 12.90 8.09
C ALA A 14 5.42 13.11 6.68
N ALA A 15 5.40 14.36 6.20
CA ALA A 15 4.92 14.69 4.86
C ALA A 15 5.74 13.99 3.77
N HIS A 16 7.06 13.94 3.93
CA HIS A 16 7.96 13.27 2.99
C HIS A 16 7.76 11.75 2.97
N ALA A 17 7.62 11.11 4.14
CA ALA A 17 7.32 9.68 4.23
C ALA A 17 5.96 9.32 3.59
N TRP A 18 4.93 10.14 3.83
CA TRP A 18 3.60 9.93 3.26
C TRP A 18 3.55 10.14 1.74
N ALA A 19 4.32 11.09 1.20
CA ALA A 19 4.45 11.27 -0.23
C ALA A 19 4.99 10.01 -0.92
N ARG A 20 6.01 9.38 -0.34
CA ARG A 20 6.62 8.14 -0.85
C ARG A 20 5.65 6.96 -0.77
N TYR A 21 4.98 6.78 0.38
CA TYR A 21 3.97 5.73 0.52
C TYR A 21 2.88 5.84 -0.54
N ARG A 22 2.33 7.04 -0.76
CA ARG A 22 1.29 7.25 -1.80
C ARG A 22 1.80 6.98 -3.20
N LEU A 23 3.07 7.29 -3.50
CA LEU A 23 3.67 6.97 -4.80
C LEU A 23 3.75 5.44 -5.01
N ILE A 24 4.21 4.71 -3.99
CA ILE A 24 4.27 3.24 -4.04
C ILE A 24 2.86 2.64 -4.19
N MET A 25 1.89 3.13 -3.42
CA MET A 25 0.49 2.68 -3.51
C MET A 25 -0.13 2.95 -4.89
N ARG A 26 0.21 4.06 -5.54
CA ARG A 26 -0.23 4.34 -6.93
C ARG A 26 0.34 3.33 -7.92
N TRP A 27 1.62 2.98 -7.78
CA TRP A 27 2.24 1.97 -8.63
C TRP A 27 1.67 0.57 -8.37
N MET A 28 1.43 0.22 -7.10
CA MET A 28 0.74 -1.02 -6.72
C MET A 28 -0.68 -1.08 -7.26
N ALA A 29 -1.43 0.02 -7.22
CA ALA A 29 -2.76 0.09 -7.81
C ALA A 29 -2.71 -0.14 -9.33
N LEU A 30 -1.77 0.49 -10.04
CA LEU A 30 -1.62 0.31 -11.47
C LEU A 30 -1.25 -1.13 -11.82
N ALA A 31 -0.26 -1.71 -11.14
CA ALA A 31 0.13 -3.11 -11.33
C ALA A 31 -1.03 -4.07 -11.05
N THR A 32 -1.77 -3.84 -9.96
CA THR A 32 -2.96 -4.64 -9.60
C THR A 32 -4.04 -4.51 -10.67
N CYS A 33 -4.33 -3.31 -11.17
CA CYS A 33 -5.28 -3.11 -12.26
C CYS A 33 -4.88 -3.89 -13.52
N VAL A 34 -3.60 -3.87 -13.90
CA VAL A 34 -3.10 -4.63 -15.06
C VAL A 34 -3.29 -6.13 -14.86
N ILE A 35 -2.94 -6.66 -13.69
CA ILE A 35 -3.06 -8.09 -13.37
C ILE A 35 -4.54 -8.51 -13.36
N VAL A 36 -5.40 -7.75 -12.69
CA VAL A 36 -6.85 -8.04 -12.60
C VAL A 36 -7.50 -7.97 -13.98
N ALA A 37 -7.17 -6.96 -14.79
CA ALA A 37 -7.68 -6.85 -16.16
C ALA A 37 -7.24 -8.05 -17.01
N GLY A 38 -5.97 -8.46 -16.91
CA GLY A 38 -5.46 -9.66 -17.57
C GLY A 38 -6.16 -10.94 -17.11
N ALA A 39 -6.42 -11.07 -15.81
CA ALA A 39 -7.15 -12.21 -15.25
C ALA A 39 -8.60 -12.28 -15.75
N VAL A 40 -9.32 -11.15 -15.76
CA VAL A 40 -10.69 -11.07 -16.31
C VAL A 40 -10.70 -11.42 -17.79
N TRP A 41 -9.74 -10.90 -18.57
CA TRP A 41 -9.63 -11.21 -19.99
C TRP A 41 -9.35 -12.69 -20.26
N LEU A 42 -8.44 -13.30 -19.48
CA LEU A 42 -8.16 -14.74 -19.57
C LEU A 42 -9.37 -15.59 -19.19
N LEU A 43 -10.12 -15.18 -18.16
CA LEU A 43 -11.36 -15.85 -17.76
C LEU A 43 -12.41 -15.79 -18.88
N ASP A 44 -12.53 -14.64 -19.56
CA ASP A 44 -13.49 -14.44 -20.66
C ASP A 44 -13.18 -15.33 -21.87
N LEU A 45 -11.89 -15.47 -22.19
CA LEU A 45 -11.44 -16.42 -23.20
C LEU A 45 -11.68 -17.88 -22.82
N ALA A 46 -11.49 -18.24 -21.55
CA ALA A 46 -11.57 -19.63 -21.11
C ALA A 46 -13.01 -20.13 -20.93
N TYR A 47 -13.91 -19.28 -20.45
CA TYR A 47 -15.28 -19.67 -20.06
C TYR A 47 -16.38 -18.99 -20.89
N GLY A 48 -16.02 -18.11 -21.82
CA GLY A 48 -16.96 -17.28 -22.57
C GLY A 48 -17.39 -16.03 -21.79
N PRO A 49 -18.41 -15.29 -22.28
CA PRO A 49 -18.78 -13.98 -21.77
C PRO A 49 -19.05 -13.96 -20.26
N LEU A 50 -18.22 -13.26 -19.49
CA LEU A 50 -18.43 -13.15 -18.04
C LEU A 50 -19.64 -12.25 -17.72
N SER A 51 -20.38 -12.63 -16.68
CA SER A 51 -21.39 -11.75 -16.09
C SER A 51 -20.73 -10.58 -15.36
N TRP A 52 -21.44 -9.45 -15.30
CA TRP A 52 -21.00 -8.28 -14.52
C TRP A 52 -20.66 -8.63 -13.06
N VAL A 53 -21.41 -9.54 -12.44
CA VAL A 53 -21.17 -9.96 -11.05
C VAL A 53 -19.83 -10.68 -10.93
N ALA A 54 -19.49 -11.54 -11.88
CA ALA A 54 -18.21 -12.25 -11.88
C ALA A 54 -17.03 -11.29 -12.07
N ILE A 55 -17.17 -10.30 -12.95
CA ILE A 55 -16.16 -9.25 -13.16
C ILE A 55 -15.99 -8.42 -11.88
N ALA A 56 -17.08 -7.97 -11.26
CA ALA A 56 -17.05 -7.22 -10.01
C ALA A 56 -16.41 -8.04 -8.86
N ALA A 57 -16.72 -9.34 -8.78
CA ALA A 57 -16.12 -10.25 -7.81
C ALA A 57 -14.62 -10.45 -8.05
N ALA A 58 -14.17 -10.55 -9.30
CA ALA A 58 -12.75 -10.66 -9.63
C ALA A 58 -12.00 -9.37 -9.25
N ILE A 59 -12.55 -8.20 -9.58
CA ILE A 59 -11.95 -6.91 -9.22
C ILE A 59 -11.92 -6.73 -7.70
N GLY A 60 -13.04 -6.96 -7.02
CA GLY A 60 -13.13 -6.81 -5.57
C GLY A 60 -12.28 -7.84 -4.81
N GLY A 61 -12.31 -9.10 -5.23
CA GLY A 61 -11.57 -10.19 -4.62
C GLY A 61 -10.07 -10.07 -4.84
N PHE A 62 -9.61 -10.17 -6.10
CA PHE A 62 -8.19 -10.12 -6.41
C PHE A 62 -7.60 -8.73 -6.20
N GLY A 63 -8.27 -7.70 -6.70
CA GLY A 63 -7.80 -6.32 -6.56
C GLY A 63 -7.83 -5.83 -5.12
N GLY A 64 -8.92 -6.11 -4.40
CA GLY A 64 -9.06 -5.71 -3.00
C GLY A 64 -8.04 -6.39 -2.09
N THR A 65 -7.85 -7.70 -2.20
CA THR A 65 -6.88 -8.43 -1.37
C THR A 65 -5.43 -8.01 -1.65
N ALA A 66 -5.07 -7.82 -2.92
CA ALA A 66 -3.74 -7.35 -3.31
C ALA A 66 -3.47 -5.94 -2.77
N MET A 67 -4.40 -5.01 -2.95
CA MET A 67 -4.25 -3.63 -2.45
C MET A 67 -4.25 -3.55 -0.93
N MET A 68 -5.07 -4.34 -0.25
CA MET A 68 -5.08 -4.41 1.21
C MET A 68 -3.73 -4.93 1.73
N THR A 69 -3.20 -6.00 1.13
CA THR A 69 -1.90 -6.55 1.49
C THR A 69 -0.79 -5.51 1.29
N ALA A 70 -0.78 -4.82 0.14
CA ALA A 70 0.19 -3.77 -0.16
C ALA A 70 0.09 -2.58 0.82
N ALA A 71 -1.13 -2.15 1.15
CA ALA A 71 -1.37 -1.06 2.09
C ALA A 71 -0.85 -1.41 3.48
N LEU A 72 -1.20 -2.59 4.00
CA LEU A 72 -0.74 -3.04 5.30
C LEU A 72 0.79 -3.14 5.36
N MET A 73 1.41 -3.76 4.35
CA MET A 73 2.86 -3.87 4.29
C MET A 73 3.54 -2.50 4.22
N GLY A 74 2.98 -1.56 3.44
CA GLY A 74 3.51 -0.20 3.36
C GLY A 74 3.37 0.58 4.67
N LEU A 75 2.29 0.39 5.42
CA LEU A 75 2.11 0.98 6.74
C LEU A 75 3.10 0.38 7.76
N VAL A 76 3.38 -0.92 7.70
CA VAL A 76 4.39 -1.56 8.55
C VAL A 76 5.77 -0.93 8.32
N PHE A 77 6.17 -0.70 7.06
CA PHE A 77 7.45 -0.03 6.76
C PHE A 77 7.50 1.42 7.24
N MET A 78 6.38 2.15 7.18
CA MET A 78 6.29 3.51 7.72
C MET A 78 6.44 3.51 9.24
N SER A 79 5.87 2.52 9.91
CA SER A 79 5.96 2.34 11.36
C SER A 79 7.40 2.03 11.82
N SER A 80 8.11 1.16 11.10
CA SER A 80 9.50 0.83 11.47
C SER A 80 10.49 1.95 11.18
N GLY A 81 10.22 2.81 10.20
CA GLY A 81 11.12 3.91 9.79
C GLY A 81 10.97 5.19 10.61
N SER A 82 10.04 5.27 11.58
CA SER A 82 9.74 6.52 12.30
C SER A 82 10.66 6.83 13.49
N GLY A 83 11.80 6.14 13.65
CA GLY A 83 12.85 6.52 14.59
C GLY A 83 12.56 6.21 16.06
N HIS A 84 11.98 5.03 16.36
CA HIS A 84 11.88 4.57 17.75
C HIS A 84 13.25 4.14 18.31
N ASP A 85 14.19 3.76 17.44
CA ASP A 85 15.48 3.17 17.84
C ASP A 85 16.58 4.21 18.08
N GLU A 86 16.56 5.39 17.43
CA GLU A 86 17.45 6.51 17.78
C GLU A 86 17.18 7.06 19.19
N ARG A 87 16.01 6.79 19.79
CA ARG A 87 15.67 7.20 21.17
C ARG A 87 16.45 6.42 22.24
N VAL A 88 17.05 5.28 21.89
CA VAL A 88 17.72 4.39 22.87
C VAL A 88 19.21 4.72 23.02
N SER A 89 19.84 5.36 22.04
CA SER A 89 21.26 5.76 22.14
C SER A 89 21.51 7.01 22.99
N GLU A 90 20.47 7.64 23.52
CA GLU A 90 20.55 8.91 24.29
C GLU A 90 20.29 8.69 25.81
N ILE A 91 20.17 7.44 26.27
CA ILE A 91 19.92 7.08 27.69
C ILE A 91 21.23 6.65 28.42
N ASP A 92 22.41 6.92 27.87
CA ASP A 92 23.70 6.78 28.59
C ASP A 92 24.26 8.15 29.01
#